data_AF-A0A7V8ZHI8-F1
#
_entry.id   AF-A0A7V8ZHI8-F1
#
_cell.length_a   1.000
_cell.length_b   1.000
_cell.length_c   1.000
_cell.angle_alpha   90.00
_cell.angle_beta   90.00
_cell.angle_gamma   90.00
#
_symmetry.space_group_name_H-M   'P 1'
#
loop_
_entity.id
_entity.type
_entity.pdbx_description
1 polymer ?
#
loop_
_entity_poly.entity_id
_entity_poly.type
_entity_poly.pdbx_seq_one_letter_code
_entity_poly.pdbx_strand_id
1 'polypeptide(L)'
;MRTDPTDNGGMFIGRRPGTAPVRYRSLIAPGSALRRRIDGAIAAFVGLCMVLLNLLFFGPIPAAGLWLGGRTQYETGNLGVGLVVSFASIMIMLFGGLMVLKRIDQVWILIRRAAGHDQRTGILTPVFSTATVIAALAFTVWLLGFAGLGPMLAPSS
;
A
#
# COMPACT_ATOMS: atom_id res chain seq x y z
N MET A 1 0.27 0.15 -30.21
CA MET A 1 -0.61 -0.52 -29.22
C MET A 1 0.18 -1.66 -28.61
N ARG A 2 0.44 -1.61 -27.29
CA ARG A 2 1.25 -2.60 -26.55
C ARG A 2 0.38 -3.80 -26.14
N THR A 3 0.97 -4.89 -25.68
CA THR A 3 0.30 -6.17 -25.78
C THR A 3 0.63 -7.12 -24.61
N ASP A 4 -0.37 -7.54 -23.80
CA ASP A 4 -0.24 -8.39 -22.58
C ASP A 4 -0.24 -9.92 -22.85
N PRO A 5 0.66 -10.73 -22.28
CA PRO A 5 0.98 -12.10 -22.73
C PRO A 5 0.13 -13.26 -22.18
N THR A 6 -0.94 -13.00 -21.41
CA THR A 6 -1.59 -14.04 -20.57
C THR A 6 -2.81 -14.75 -21.17
N ASP A 7 -3.27 -14.39 -22.37
CA ASP A 7 -4.50 -14.92 -22.99
C ASP A 7 -4.22 -15.94 -24.13
N ASN A 8 -3.28 -16.87 -23.88
CA ASN A 8 -2.94 -17.93 -24.83
C ASN A 8 -3.64 -19.23 -24.42
N GLY A 9 -4.93 -19.34 -24.75
CA GLY A 9 -5.73 -20.55 -24.60
C GLY A 9 -5.23 -21.73 -25.45
N GLY A 10 -4.09 -22.32 -25.06
CA GLY A 10 -3.63 -23.64 -25.49
C GLY A 10 -3.12 -23.77 -26.93
N MET A 11 -2.99 -22.68 -27.69
CA MET A 11 -2.72 -22.74 -29.14
C MET A 11 -1.33 -22.21 -29.51
N PHE A 12 -0.28 -22.74 -28.91
CA PHE A 12 1.09 -22.55 -29.41
C PHE A 12 1.32 -23.43 -30.64
N ILE A 13 0.75 -23.04 -31.78
CA ILE A 13 1.20 -23.54 -33.09
C ILE A 13 1.51 -22.31 -33.97
N GLY A 14 2.77 -21.89 -33.94
CA GLY A 14 3.42 -21.42 -35.17
C GLY A 14 3.53 -19.92 -35.47
N ARG A 15 3.63 -18.99 -34.50
CA ARG A 15 4.09 -17.61 -34.79
C ARG A 15 5.10 -17.11 -33.78
N ARG A 16 6.16 -16.45 -34.28
CA ARG A 16 7.30 -15.91 -33.50
C ARG A 16 6.81 -15.33 -32.16
N PRO A 17 7.41 -15.74 -31.02
CA PRO A 17 7.11 -15.14 -29.72
C PRO A 17 7.23 -13.62 -29.83
N GLY A 18 6.12 -12.90 -29.58
CA GLY A 18 6.10 -11.43 -29.57
C GLY A 18 5.47 -10.70 -30.77
N THR A 19 4.92 -11.40 -31.79
CA THR A 19 4.31 -10.72 -32.97
C THR A 19 2.78 -10.74 -33.03
N ALA A 20 2.10 -11.33 -32.04
CA ALA A 20 0.64 -11.28 -31.96
C ALA A 20 0.19 -9.89 -31.45
N PRO A 21 -0.71 -9.18 -32.16
CA PRO A 21 -1.28 -7.94 -31.66
C PRO A 21 -2.22 -8.28 -30.51
N VAL A 22 -1.78 -8.14 -29.26
CA VAL A 22 -2.69 -8.26 -28.12
C VAL A 22 -3.70 -7.14 -28.17
N ARG A 23 -4.93 -7.60 -28.06
CA ARG A 23 -6.09 -6.75 -27.92
C ARG A 23 -6.16 -6.33 -26.47
N TYR A 24 -5.84 -5.07 -26.19
CA TYR A 24 -6.31 -4.47 -24.94
C TYR A 24 -7.82 -4.41 -24.97
N ARG A 25 -8.46 -4.76 -23.84
CA ARG A 25 -9.90 -4.56 -23.64
C ARG A 25 -10.22 -3.10 -23.97
N SER A 26 -11.19 -2.88 -24.85
CA SER A 26 -11.60 -1.55 -25.29
C SER A 26 -12.02 -0.69 -24.09
N LEU A 27 -11.71 0.61 -24.16
CA LEU A 27 -12.22 1.59 -23.21
C LEU A 27 -13.75 1.52 -23.23
N ILE A 28 -14.37 1.37 -22.06
CA ILE A 28 -15.83 1.36 -21.92
C ILE A 28 -16.36 2.71 -22.41
N ALA A 29 -17.43 2.69 -23.21
CA ALA A 29 -18.06 3.91 -23.71
C ALA A 29 -18.35 4.85 -22.54
N PRO A 30 -17.78 6.06 -22.55
CA PRO A 30 -17.72 6.84 -21.33
C PRO A 30 -19.10 7.45 -21.02
N GLY A 31 -19.60 7.21 -19.80
CA GLY A 31 -20.94 7.61 -19.37
C GLY A 31 -21.19 9.13 -19.40
N SER A 32 -22.40 9.55 -19.01
CA SER A 32 -22.80 10.96 -18.97
C SER A 32 -21.83 11.84 -18.16
N ALA A 33 -21.73 13.12 -18.49
CA ALA A 33 -20.79 14.06 -17.85
C ALA A 33 -20.95 14.12 -16.31
N LEU A 34 -22.19 14.02 -15.82
CA LEU A 34 -22.49 13.98 -14.39
C LEU A 34 -21.92 12.72 -13.71
N ARG A 35 -22.08 11.55 -14.34
CA ARG A 35 -21.57 10.28 -13.81
C ARG A 35 -20.05 10.28 -13.72
N ARG A 36 -19.35 10.84 -14.71
CA ARG A 36 -17.88 10.98 -14.66
C ARG A 36 -17.39 11.86 -13.53
N ARG A 37 -18.11 12.94 -13.19
CA ARG A 37 -17.76 13.80 -12.05
C ARG A 37 -17.92 13.07 -10.72
N ILE A 38 -19.01 12.32 -10.56
CA ILE A 38 -19.27 11.51 -9.37
C ILE A 38 -18.20 10.42 -9.24
N ASP A 39 -17.92 9.68 -10.31
CA ASP A 39 -16.89 8.62 -10.32
C ASP A 39 -15.50 9.20 -10.02
N GLY A 40 -15.21 10.42 -10.50
CA GLY A 40 -13.99 11.15 -10.18
C GLY A 40 -13.88 11.52 -8.69
N ALA A 41 -14.96 12.01 -8.08
CA ALA A 41 -14.99 12.33 -6.65
C ALA A 41 -14.85 11.07 -5.78
N ILE A 42 -15.52 9.98 -6.16
CA ILE A 42 -15.38 8.68 -5.48
C ILE A 42 -13.94 8.17 -5.60
N ALA A 43 -13.32 8.26 -6.79
CA ALA A 43 -11.92 7.87 -6.96
C ALA A 43 -10.96 8.70 -6.08
N ALA A 44 -11.20 10.00 -5.93
CA ALA A 44 -10.41 10.85 -5.06
C ALA A 44 -10.58 10.47 -3.58
N PHE A 45 -11.81 10.23 -3.14
CA PHE A 45 -12.12 9.78 -1.79
C PHE A 45 -11.44 8.45 -1.46
N VAL A 46 -11.57 7.46 -2.36
CA VAL A 46 -10.93 6.14 -2.18
C VAL A 46 -9.41 6.27 -2.15
N GLY A 47 -8.82 7.15 -2.99
CA GLY A 47 -7.39 7.46 -2.95
C GLY A 47 -6.96 8.06 -1.61
N LEU A 48 -7.73 9.00 -1.06
CA LEU A 48 -7.49 9.56 0.27
C LEU A 48 -7.55 8.48 1.36
N CYS A 49 -8.56 7.60 1.33
CA CYS A 49 -8.65 6.48 2.26
C CYS A 49 -7.42 5.57 2.21
N MET A 50 -6.87 5.28 1.01
CA MET A 50 -5.63 4.51 0.92
C MET A 50 -4.45 5.21 1.58
N VAL A 51 -4.30 6.53 1.40
CA VAL A 51 -3.23 7.31 2.04
C VAL A 51 -3.35 7.23 3.55
N LEU A 52 -4.56 7.44 4.08
CA LEU A 52 -4.81 7.36 5.53
C LEU A 52 -4.54 5.96 6.09
N LEU A 53 -4.99 4.92 5.39
CA LEU A 53 -4.71 3.53 5.77
C LEU A 53 -3.21 3.22 5.71
N ASN A 54 -2.48 3.77 4.74
CA ASN A 54 -1.03 3.61 4.62
C ASN A 54 -0.30 4.24 5.82
N LEU A 55 -0.75 5.40 6.29
CA LEU A 55 -0.15 6.06 7.46
C LEU A 55 -0.28 5.22 8.74
N LEU A 56 -1.30 4.36 8.86
CA LEU A 56 -1.44 3.46 10.01
C LEU A 56 -0.27 2.48 10.17
N PHE A 57 0.43 2.15 9.09
CA PHE A 57 1.55 1.20 9.11
C PHE A 57 2.78 1.74 9.85
N PHE A 58 2.93 3.06 9.92
CA PHE A 58 4.14 3.68 10.48
C PHE A 58 4.10 3.89 11.99
N GLY A 59 2.94 3.80 12.64
CA GLY A 59 2.83 4.07 14.07
C GLY A 59 1.67 3.35 14.74
N PRO A 60 0.42 3.60 14.33
CA PRO A 60 -0.76 3.02 14.97
C PRO A 60 -0.76 1.48 15.00
N ILE A 61 -0.42 0.82 13.89
CA ILE A 61 -0.38 -0.65 13.84
C ILE A 61 0.72 -1.23 14.76
N PRO A 62 1.99 -0.79 14.67
CA PRO A 62 3.02 -1.20 15.62
C PRO A 62 2.63 -0.94 17.08
N ALA A 63 2.07 0.24 17.39
CA ALA A 63 1.65 0.60 18.74
C ALA A 63 0.53 -0.31 19.26
N ALA A 64 -0.45 -0.64 18.43
CA ALA A 64 -1.52 -1.56 18.79
C ALA A 64 -1.00 -2.98 19.08
N GLY A 65 -0.04 -3.46 18.29
CA GLY A 65 0.60 -4.76 18.53
C GLY A 65 1.42 -4.80 19.82
N LEU A 66 2.20 -3.75 20.11
CA LEU A 66 2.93 -3.63 21.37
C LEU A 66 2.00 -3.50 22.57
N TRP A 67 0.88 -2.77 22.44
CA TRP A 67 -0.12 -2.68 23.48
C TRP A 67 -0.76 -4.04 23.80
N LEU A 68 -1.09 -4.84 22.77
CA LEU A 68 -1.62 -6.19 22.94
C LEU A 68 -0.63 -7.09 23.70
N GLY A 69 0.66 -7.05 23.35
CA GLY A 69 1.66 -7.82 24.07
C GLY A 69 1.95 -7.33 25.48
N GLY A 70 1.92 -6.00 25.70
CA GLY A 70 2.01 -5.43 27.04
C GLY A 70 0.84 -5.87 27.92
N ARG A 71 -0.36 -5.94 27.34
CA ARG A 71 -1.55 -6.44 28.03
C ARG A 71 -1.44 -7.93 28.37
N THR A 72 -0.96 -8.77 27.46
CA THR A 72 -0.78 -10.20 27.75
C THR A 72 0.35 -10.47 28.74
N GLN A 73 1.42 -9.67 28.72
CA GLN A 73 2.45 -9.74 29.77
C GLN A 73 1.86 -9.38 31.13
N TYR A 74 1.02 -8.34 31.23
CA TYR A 74 0.37 -7.95 32.47
C TYR A 74 -0.49 -9.07 33.06
N GLU A 75 -1.18 -9.83 32.21
CA GLU A 75 -2.07 -10.92 32.65
C GLU A 75 -1.32 -12.23 32.95
N THR A 76 -0.28 -12.56 32.18
CA THR A 76 0.44 -13.84 32.31
C THR A 76 1.68 -13.78 33.21
N GLY A 77 2.19 -12.58 33.49
CA GLY A 77 3.48 -12.38 34.16
C GLY A 77 4.70 -12.82 33.34
N ASN A 78 4.51 -13.25 32.09
CA ASN A 78 5.57 -13.82 31.26
C ASN A 78 5.93 -12.91 30.08
N LEU A 79 7.15 -12.37 30.09
CA LEU A 79 7.68 -11.53 29.02
C LEU A 79 7.74 -12.24 27.67
N GLY A 80 8.11 -13.53 27.64
CA GLY A 80 8.21 -14.30 26.40
C GLY A 80 6.86 -14.42 25.68
N VAL A 81 5.78 -14.66 26.44
CA VAL A 81 4.42 -14.70 25.88
C VAL A 81 3.99 -13.33 25.35
N GLY A 82 4.25 -12.26 26.11
CA GLY A 82 3.96 -10.88 25.68
C GLY A 82 4.67 -10.49 24.39
N LEU A 83 5.94 -10.87 24.24
CA LEU A 83 6.71 -10.65 23.02
C LEU A 83 6.14 -11.42 21.83
N VAL A 84 5.87 -12.71 21.98
CA VAL A 84 5.29 -13.54 20.90
C VAL A 84 3.95 -12.96 20.45
N VAL A 85 3.09 -12.56 21.38
CA VAL A 85 1.80 -11.93 21.06
C VAL A 85 2.00 -10.59 20.34
N SER A 86 2.96 -9.76 20.76
CA SER A 86 3.27 -8.50 20.07
C SER A 86 3.64 -8.75 18.61
N PHE A 87 4.64 -9.61 18.37
CA PHE A 87 5.12 -9.91 17.02
C PHE A 87 4.03 -10.53 16.15
N ALA A 88 3.28 -11.48 16.68
CA ALA A 88 2.17 -12.10 15.96
C ALA A 88 1.09 -11.07 15.60
N SER A 89 0.71 -10.20 16.54
CA SER A 89 -0.28 -9.16 16.31
C SER A 89 0.17 -8.15 15.25
N ILE A 90 1.42 -7.68 15.33
CA ILE A 90 2.00 -6.77 14.33
C ILE A 90 2.01 -7.45 12.95
N MET A 91 2.47 -8.70 12.86
CA MET A 91 2.48 -9.44 11.59
C MET A 91 1.07 -9.54 10.98
N ILE A 92 0.08 -9.97 11.78
CA ILE A 92 -1.31 -10.11 11.32
C ILE A 92 -1.86 -8.76 10.85
N MET A 93 -1.65 -7.68 11.61
CA MET A 93 -2.14 -6.35 11.25
C MET A 93 -1.46 -5.79 10.01
N LEU A 94 -0.15 -5.98 9.85
CA LEU A 94 0.59 -5.53 8.67
C LEU A 94 0.15 -6.29 7.41
N PHE A 95 0.10 -7.62 7.46
CA PHE A 95 -0.32 -8.42 6.30
C PHE A 95 -1.81 -8.22 5.99
N GLY A 96 -2.65 -8.18 7.02
CA GLY A 96 -4.08 -7.89 6.87
C GLY A 96 -4.33 -6.51 6.28
N GLY A 97 -3.63 -5.49 6.79
CA GLY A 97 -3.67 -4.13 6.25
C GLY A 97 -3.26 -4.10 4.78
N LEU A 98 -2.15 -4.77 4.41
CA LEU A 98 -1.67 -4.78 3.02
C LEU A 98 -2.64 -5.51 2.09
N MET A 99 -3.25 -6.61 2.56
CA MET A 99 -4.28 -7.32 1.82
C MET A 99 -5.50 -6.44 1.55
N VAL A 100 -5.96 -5.68 2.55
CA VAL A 100 -7.06 -4.71 2.41
C VAL A 100 -6.66 -3.62 1.41
N LEU A 101 -5.49 -3.02 1.59
CA LEU A 101 -5.00 -1.93 0.74
C LEU A 101 -4.89 -2.37 -0.74
N LYS A 102 -4.39 -3.58 -0.98
CA LYS A 102 -4.33 -4.18 -2.32
C LYS A 102 -5.71 -4.39 -2.93
N ARG A 103 -6.72 -4.81 -2.15
CA ARG A 103 -8.09 -4.94 -2.64
C ARG A 103 -8.71 -3.59 -2.99
N ILE A 104 -8.52 -2.58 -2.14
CA ILE A 104 -9.01 -1.22 -2.41
C ILE A 104 -8.33 -0.65 -3.66
N ASP A 105 -7.03 -0.91 -3.86
CA ASP A 105 -6.27 -0.46 -5.04
C ASP A 105 -6.85 -1.03 -6.34
N GLN A 106 -7.25 -2.30 -6.36
CA GLN A 106 -7.96 -2.88 -7.51
C GLN A 106 -9.31 -2.21 -7.77
N VAL A 107 -10.08 -1.93 -6.71
CA VAL A 107 -11.37 -1.24 -6.82
C VAL A 107 -11.18 0.19 -7.35
N TRP A 108 -10.16 0.90 -6.88
CA TRP A 108 -9.85 2.25 -7.33
C TRP A 108 -9.50 2.33 -8.82
N ILE A 109 -8.74 1.35 -9.34
CA ILE A 109 -8.44 1.25 -10.77
C ILE A 109 -9.74 1.13 -11.59
N LEU A 110 -10.69 0.31 -11.13
CA LEU A 110 -11.98 0.13 -11.80
C LEU A 110 -12.79 1.42 -11.82
N ILE A 111 -12.84 2.15 -10.69
CA ILE A 111 -13.56 3.43 -10.58
C ILE A 111 -12.91 4.49 -11.48
N ARG A 112 -11.58 4.59 -11.51
CA ARG A 112 -10.87 5.52 -12.42
C ARG A 112 -11.10 5.20 -13.89
N ARG A 113 -11.17 3.92 -14.25
CA ARG A 113 -11.52 3.49 -15.61
C ARG A 113 -12.97 3.83 -15.95
N ALA A 114 -13.91 3.68 -15.02
CA ALA A 114 -15.30 4.08 -15.21
C ALA A 114 -15.45 5.60 -15.41
N ALA A 115 -14.62 6.40 -14.74
CA ALA A 115 -14.54 7.85 -14.94
C ALA A 115 -13.95 8.27 -16.30
N GLY A 116 -13.42 7.33 -17.09
CA GLY A 116 -12.86 7.56 -18.42
C GLY A 116 -11.34 7.74 -18.47
N HIS A 117 -10.61 7.44 -17.40
CA HIS A 117 -9.13 7.45 -17.41
C HIS A 117 -8.57 6.06 -17.73
N ASP A 118 -7.61 5.95 -18.66
CA ASP A 118 -6.89 4.69 -18.93
C ASP A 118 -5.83 4.42 -17.84
N GLN A 119 -6.29 4.05 -16.64
CA GLN A 119 -5.43 3.73 -15.51
C GLN A 119 -5.10 2.22 -15.50
N ARG A 120 -3.83 1.87 -15.71
CA ARG A 120 -3.36 0.47 -15.80
C ARG A 120 -2.65 -0.01 -14.55
N THR A 121 -2.07 0.91 -13.81
CA THR A 121 -1.33 0.67 -12.57
C THR A 121 -2.07 1.33 -11.41
N GLY A 122 -2.07 0.63 -10.28
CA GLY A 122 -2.54 1.16 -9.01
C GLY A 122 -1.64 2.28 -8.48
N ILE A 123 -2.14 3.00 -7.49
CA ILE A 123 -1.41 4.10 -6.83
C ILE A 123 -0.71 3.62 -5.55
N LEU A 124 -1.00 2.38 -5.11
CA LEU A 124 -0.47 1.82 -3.88
C LEU A 124 1.06 1.89 -3.78
N THR A 125 1.77 1.40 -4.81
CA THR A 125 3.25 1.37 -4.82
C THR A 125 3.87 2.75 -4.68
N PRO A 126 3.54 3.76 -5.52
CA PRO A 126 4.14 5.08 -5.37
C PRO A 126 3.79 5.72 -4.03
N VAL A 127 2.54 5.62 -3.57
CA VAL A 127 2.12 6.18 -2.27
C VAL A 127 2.90 5.55 -1.12
N PHE A 128 3.02 4.23 -1.10
CA PHE A 128 3.76 3.52 -0.07
C PHE A 128 5.25 3.87 -0.10
N SER A 129 5.87 3.90 -1.28
CA SER A 129 7.28 4.28 -1.40
C SER A 129 7.54 5.71 -0.94
N THR A 130 6.69 6.67 -1.32
CA THR A 130 6.84 8.07 -0.91
C THR A 130 6.63 8.23 0.59
N ALA A 131 5.60 7.58 1.15
CA ALA A 131 5.36 7.59 2.59
C ALA A 131 6.54 6.98 3.36
N THR A 132 7.13 5.90 2.85
CA THR A 132 8.30 5.23 3.46
C THR A 132 9.53 6.13 3.44
N VAL A 133 9.81 6.79 2.31
CA VAL A 133 10.93 7.74 2.19
C VAL A 133 10.73 8.90 3.16
N ILE A 134 9.53 9.49 3.21
CA ILE A 134 9.22 10.59 4.13
C ILE A 134 9.38 10.14 5.58
N ALA A 135 8.85 8.97 5.94
CA ALA A 135 8.95 8.43 7.29
C ALA A 135 10.41 8.14 7.67
N ALA A 136 11.21 7.56 6.77
CA ALA A 136 12.63 7.31 7.01
C ALA A 136 13.43 8.60 7.20
N LEU A 137 13.16 9.63 6.40
CA LEU A 137 13.79 10.94 6.54
C LEU A 137 13.38 11.60 7.87
N ALA A 138 12.09 11.62 8.18
CA ALA A 138 11.56 12.19 9.42
C ALA A 138 12.14 11.47 10.64
N PHE A 139 12.21 10.13 10.61
CA PHE A 139 12.84 9.33 11.64
C PHE A 139 14.33 9.64 11.78
N THR A 140 15.06 9.78 10.67
CA THR A 140 16.49 10.12 10.68
C THR A 140 16.74 11.49 11.33
N VAL A 141 15.96 12.50 10.94
CA VAL A 141 16.02 13.85 11.54
C VAL A 141 15.70 13.78 13.02
N TRP A 142 14.65 13.05 13.40
CA TRP A 142 14.27 12.88 14.80
C TRP A 142 15.37 12.18 15.62
N LEU A 143 15.93 11.11 15.08
CA LEU A 143 16.96 10.28 15.72
C LEU A 143 18.24 11.08 15.99
N LEU A 144 18.71 11.85 14.99
CA LEU A 144 19.93 12.64 15.10
C LEU A 144 19.74 13.90 15.95
N GLY A 145 18.58 14.56 15.83
CA GLY A 145 18.31 15.83 16.50
C GLY A 145 17.79 15.71 17.93
N PHE A 146 16.88 14.76 18.20
CA PHE A 146 16.13 14.70 19.46
C PHE A 146 16.41 13.44 20.29
N ALA A 147 16.61 12.27 19.66
CA ALA A 147 16.74 11.00 20.38
C ALA A 147 18.14 10.75 20.98
N GLY A 148 19.11 11.64 20.75
CA GLY A 148 20.39 11.63 21.47
C GLY A 148 21.60 11.06 20.71
N LEU A 149 21.53 10.84 19.39
CA LEU A 149 22.73 10.53 18.59
C LEU A 149 23.59 11.77 18.25
N GLY A 150 23.01 12.98 18.26
CA GLY A 150 23.75 14.24 18.08
C GLY A 150 24.86 14.49 19.13
N PRO A 151 24.59 14.32 20.45
CA PRO A 151 25.60 14.48 21.50
C PRO A 151 26.78 13.50 21.42
N MET A 152 26.61 12.29 20.86
CA MET A 152 27.69 11.31 20.71
C MET A 152 28.56 11.51 19.46
N LEU A 153 28.07 12.29 18.48
CA LEU A 153 28.79 12.65 17.25
C LEU A 153 29.51 14.00 17.35
N ALA A 154 29.21 14.79 18.38
CA ALA A 154 29.94 16.01 18.68
C ALA A 154 31.31 15.67 19.30
N PRO A 155 32.43 16.16 18.74
CA PRO A 155 33.74 15.92 19.35
C PRO A 155 33.77 16.56 20.73
N SER A 156 34.10 15.74 21.75
CA SER A 156 34.39 16.24 23.10
C SER A 156 35.59 17.17 23.03
N SER A 157 35.38 18.45 23.32
CA SER A 157 36.44 19.43 23.60
C SER A 157 36.75 19.44 25.09
#